data_AF-A0A7S3W8H9-F1
#
_entry.id   AF-A0A7S3W8H9-F1
#
_cell.length_a   1.000
_cell.length_b   1.000
_cell.length_c   1.000
_cell.angle_alpha   90.00
_cell.angle_beta   90.00
_cell.angle_gamma   90.00
#
_symmetry.space_group_name_H-M   'P 1'
#
loop_
_entity.id
_entity.type
_entity.pdbx_description
1 polymer ?
#
loop_
_entity_poly.entity_id
_entity_poly.type
_entity_poly.pdbx_seq_one_letter_code
_entity_poly.pdbx_strand_id
1 'polypeptide(L)'
;LTRLRRESLAEGGVPAGQAGRFSFELADVSAQEPRNGPRKGSSFSDAVDARAFESLVLRYAPPWPLQLVFTPALLSQQQRVFALLLRLRRAKWSLETVSVGAGAAGGRCAGSTPLTRLWWTLRSELLHAVHHILAYVTLAVIAAEWRSLLD
;
A
#
# COMPACT_ATOMS: atom_id res chain seq x y z
N LEU A 1 22.74 -61.82 16.37
CA LEU A 1 22.73 -61.89 14.90
C LEU A 1 21.30 -61.63 14.41
N THR A 2 20.89 -60.36 14.44
CA THR A 2 20.70 -59.50 13.26
C THR A 2 19.42 -59.82 12.47
N ARG A 3 18.27 -59.29 12.93
CA ARG A 3 17.12 -59.06 12.05
C ARG A 3 16.86 -57.57 11.93
N LEU A 4 17.01 -57.12 10.70
CA LEU A 4 17.05 -55.77 10.18
C LEU A 4 15.90 -54.91 10.70
N ARG A 5 16.29 -53.88 11.44
CA ARG A 5 15.52 -52.67 11.72
C ARG A 5 15.15 -52.05 10.38
N ARG A 6 13.90 -52.28 9.96
CA ARG A 6 13.26 -51.60 8.83
C ARG A 6 13.16 -50.13 9.23
N GLU A 7 14.14 -49.34 8.82
CA GLU A 7 14.04 -47.88 8.88
C GLU A 7 12.97 -47.49 7.86
N SER A 8 11.74 -47.45 8.37
CA SER A 8 10.65 -46.67 7.85
C SER A 8 11.19 -45.28 7.56
N LEU A 9 11.32 -44.95 6.26
CA LEU A 9 11.25 -43.59 5.75
C LEU A 9 10.06 -42.93 6.45
N ALA A 10 10.35 -42.22 7.53
CA ALA A 10 9.51 -41.14 7.98
C ALA A 10 9.58 -40.11 6.86
N GLU A 11 8.68 -40.25 5.89
CA GLU A 11 8.05 -39.12 5.25
C GLU A 11 7.72 -38.14 6.37
N GLY A 12 8.62 -37.19 6.60
CA GLY A 12 8.32 -35.98 7.32
C GLY A 12 7.21 -35.35 6.53
N GLY A 13 5.98 -35.56 6.99
CA GLY A 13 4.78 -34.99 6.42
C GLY A 13 4.99 -33.50 6.30
N VAL A 14 5.35 -33.06 5.10
CA VAL A 14 5.28 -31.67 4.70
C VAL A 14 3.81 -31.31 4.86
N PRO A 15 3.44 -30.34 5.71
CA PRO A 15 2.04 -29.94 5.82
C PRO A 15 1.60 -29.35 4.49
N ALA A 16 1.01 -30.22 3.65
CA ALA A 16 0.25 -29.86 2.47
C ALA A 16 -0.93 -29.01 2.94
N GLY A 17 -0.76 -27.69 2.95
CA GLY A 17 -1.81 -26.79 3.43
C GLY A 17 -1.44 -25.33 3.61
N GLN A 18 -0.16 -24.94 3.62
CA GLN A 18 0.19 -23.52 3.50
C GLN A 18 0.32 -23.15 2.02
N ALA A 19 -0.81 -23.02 1.34
CA ALA A 19 -0.85 -22.31 0.07
C ALA A 19 -0.29 -20.90 0.30
N GLY A 20 0.62 -20.45 -0.55
CA GLY A 20 1.27 -19.14 -0.44
C GLY A 20 0.23 -18.04 -0.30
N ARG A 21 0.02 -17.57 0.93
CA ARG A 21 -1.05 -16.65 1.26
C ARG A 21 -0.47 -15.24 1.26
N PHE A 22 -0.95 -14.42 0.34
CA PHE A 22 -0.81 -12.98 0.44
C PHE A 22 -1.81 -12.52 1.49
N SER A 23 -1.30 -12.14 2.66
CA SER A 23 -2.13 -11.57 3.71
C SER A 23 -1.83 -10.07 3.79
N PHE A 24 -2.89 -9.30 3.63
CA PHE A 24 -2.87 -7.91 4.00
C PHE A 24 -3.02 -7.85 5.52
N GLU A 25 -1.99 -7.41 6.23
CA GLU A 25 -2.13 -7.12 7.66
C GLU A 25 -1.96 -5.64 7.91
N LEU A 26 -2.87 -5.10 8.71
CA LEU A 26 -2.63 -3.84 9.37
C LEU A 26 -1.47 -4.09 10.33
N ALA A 27 -0.33 -3.42 10.13
CA ALA A 27 0.67 -3.37 11.17
C ALA A 27 -0.03 -2.82 12.41
N ASP A 28 -0.02 -3.58 13.50
CA ASP A 28 -0.53 -3.13 14.79
C ASP A 28 0.21 -1.84 15.14
N VAL A 29 -0.45 -0.72 14.88
CA VAL A 29 -0.08 0.59 15.42
C VAL A 29 -0.42 0.50 16.89
N SER A 30 0.49 -0.12 17.65
CA SER A 30 0.41 -0.22 19.10
C SER A 30 0.20 1.18 19.68
N ALA A 31 -0.98 1.36 20.27
CA ALA A 31 -1.38 2.37 21.23
C ALA A 31 -0.52 3.65 21.25
N GLN A 32 -0.81 4.59 20.36
CA GLN A 32 -0.44 5.99 20.61
C GLN A 32 -1.57 6.65 21.40
N GLU A 33 -1.32 6.82 22.70
CA GLU A 33 -2.15 7.52 23.70
C GLU A 33 -2.83 8.77 23.10
N PRO A 34 -4.16 8.91 23.18
CA PRO A 34 -4.85 10.10 22.71
C PRO A 34 -4.59 11.27 23.66
N ARG A 35 -3.58 12.09 23.34
CA ARG A 35 -3.36 13.38 24.01
C ARG A 35 -4.53 14.31 23.67
N ASN A 36 -5.45 14.43 24.63
CA ASN A 36 -6.71 15.18 24.57
C ASN A 36 -6.57 16.65 24.15
N GLY A 37 -7.54 17.10 23.34
CA GLY A 37 -7.91 18.49 23.10
C GLY A 37 -9.07 18.57 22.10
N PRO A 38 -10.19 19.26 22.38
CA PRO A 38 -11.35 19.26 21.49
C PRO A 38 -11.04 20.15 20.28
N ARG A 39 -10.79 19.53 19.12
CA ARG A 39 -10.70 20.24 17.84
C ARG A 39 -11.93 19.93 16.99
N LYS A 40 -12.59 21.03 16.65
CA LYS A 40 -13.86 21.20 15.95
C LYS A 40 -13.98 20.35 14.67
N GLY A 41 -14.87 19.37 14.71
CA GLY A 41 -15.95 19.20 13.72
C GLY A 41 -15.64 18.86 12.26
N SER A 42 -14.43 18.47 11.86
CA SER A 42 -14.19 17.83 10.55
C SER A 42 -13.14 16.73 10.65
N SER A 43 -13.47 15.54 10.13
CA SER A 43 -12.52 14.51 9.68
C SER A 43 -11.74 13.70 10.72
N PHE A 44 -12.35 13.25 11.82
CA PHE A 44 -11.75 12.12 12.57
C PHE A 44 -11.65 10.86 11.68
N SER A 45 -12.67 10.61 10.83
CA SER A 45 -12.65 9.51 9.85
C SER A 45 -11.49 9.64 8.87
N ASP A 46 -11.35 10.77 8.16
CA ASP A 46 -10.30 10.88 7.14
C ASP A 46 -8.88 10.79 7.74
N ALA A 47 -8.69 11.22 8.99
CA ALA A 47 -7.42 11.07 9.70
C ALA A 47 -7.15 9.62 10.13
N VAL A 48 -8.20 8.86 10.46
CA VAL A 48 -8.11 7.42 10.76
C VAL A 48 -7.88 6.62 9.48
N ASP A 49 -8.59 6.94 8.41
CA ASP A 49 -8.39 6.35 7.08
C ASP A 49 -6.97 6.63 6.57
N ALA A 50 -6.49 7.86 6.78
CA ALA A 50 -5.13 8.24 6.45
C ALA A 50 -4.08 7.35 7.12
N ARG A 51 -4.21 7.17 8.44
CA ARG A 51 -3.30 6.34 9.23
C ARG A 51 -3.46 4.86 8.90
N ALA A 52 -4.67 4.40 8.60
CA ALA A 52 -4.94 3.03 8.18
C ALA A 52 -4.20 2.71 6.88
N PHE A 53 -4.24 3.59 5.87
CA PHE A 53 -3.51 3.39 4.62
C PHE A 53 -1.99 3.38 4.79
N GLU A 54 -1.47 4.00 5.84
CA GLU A 54 -0.04 4.03 6.15
C GLU A 54 0.41 2.82 6.98
N SER A 55 -0.49 2.23 7.77
CA SER A 55 -0.26 0.99 8.51
C SER A 55 -0.52 -0.27 7.69
N LEU A 56 -1.00 -0.13 6.46
CA LEU A 56 -1.23 -1.22 5.53
C LEU A 56 0.13 -1.91 5.18
N VAL A 57 0.33 -3.17 5.61
CA VAL A 57 1.51 -4.00 5.29
C VAL A 57 1.15 -5.24 4.47
N LEU A 58 1.90 -5.46 3.38
CA LEU A 58 1.82 -6.68 2.58
C LEU A 58 2.72 -7.77 3.19
N ARG A 59 2.13 -8.84 3.73
CA ARG A 59 2.85 -10.03 4.18
C ARG A 59 2.72 -11.16 3.15
N TYR A 60 3.85 -11.68 2.71
CA TYR A 60 3.92 -12.86 1.87
C TYR A 60 4.56 -14.00 2.66
N ALA A 61 3.79 -15.07 2.87
CA ALA A 61 4.30 -16.32 3.43
C ALA A 61 4.53 -17.32 2.27
N PRO A 62 5.79 -17.54 1.84
CA PRO A 62 6.06 -18.46 0.74
C PRO A 62 5.82 -19.91 1.19
N PRO A 63 5.19 -20.75 0.35
CA PRO A 63 5.13 -22.18 0.59
C PRO A 63 6.54 -22.78 0.46
N TRP A 64 6.79 -23.89 1.12
CA TRP A 64 7.97 -24.70 0.79
C TRP A 64 7.83 -25.21 -0.66
N PRO A 65 8.86 -25.15 -1.52
CA PRO A 65 10.25 -24.77 -1.30
C PRO A 65 10.59 -23.31 -1.65
N LEU A 66 9.61 -22.47 -2.02
CA LEU A 66 9.85 -21.05 -2.38
C LEU A 66 10.56 -20.25 -1.27
N GLN A 67 10.48 -20.69 -0.01
CA GLN A 67 11.20 -20.09 1.11
C GLN A 67 12.73 -20.04 0.91
N LEU A 68 13.31 -20.95 0.12
CA LEU A 68 14.75 -20.97 -0.18
C LEU A 68 15.18 -19.81 -1.10
N VAL A 69 14.29 -19.36 -1.98
CA VAL A 69 14.55 -18.27 -2.93
C VAL A 69 14.08 -16.93 -2.34
N PHE A 70 12.96 -16.92 -1.63
CA PHE A 70 12.41 -15.72 -1.01
C PHE A 70 13.01 -15.48 0.37
N THR A 71 14.16 -14.81 0.40
CA THR A 71 14.79 -14.35 1.65
C THR A 71 13.91 -13.28 2.34
N PRO A 72 13.79 -13.26 3.68
CA PRO A 72 13.03 -12.24 4.40
C PRO A 72 13.52 -10.80 4.14
N ALA A 73 14.81 -10.64 3.85
CA ALA A 73 15.39 -9.35 3.46
C ALA A 73 14.76 -8.80 2.18
N LEU A 74 14.61 -9.63 1.14
CA LEU A 74 13.96 -9.27 -0.12
C LEU A 74 12.50 -8.88 0.10
N LEU A 75 11.76 -9.66 0.89
CA LEU A 75 10.35 -9.38 1.21
C LEU A 75 10.20 -8.03 1.92
N SER A 76 11.12 -7.70 2.85
CA SER A 76 11.13 -6.40 3.52
C SER A 76 11.39 -5.23 2.57
N GLN A 77 12.22 -5.42 1.54
CA GLN A 77 12.50 -4.41 0.53
C GLN A 77 11.31 -4.22 -0.41
N GLN A 78 10.68 -5.31 -0.86
CA GLN A 78 9.48 -5.26 -1.70
C GLN A 78 8.30 -4.61 -0.96
N GLN A 79 8.18 -4.83 0.35
CA GLN A 79 7.20 -4.13 1.19
C GLN A 79 7.39 -2.61 1.18
N ARG A 80 8.64 -2.10 1.20
CA ARG A 80 8.91 -0.66 1.14
C ARG A 80 8.47 -0.07 -0.20
N VAL A 81 8.73 -0.77 -1.31
CA VAL A 81 8.29 -0.37 -2.65
C VAL A 81 6.77 -0.34 -2.72
N PHE A 82 6.10 -1.37 -2.19
CA PHE A 82 4.64 -1.42 -2.11
C PHE A 82 4.06 -0.25 -1.30
N ALA A 83 4.62 0.05 -0.13
CA ALA A 83 4.19 1.17 0.70
C ALA A 83 4.34 2.52 -0.02
N LEU A 84 5.43 2.71 -0.76
CA LEU A 84 5.65 3.91 -1.58
C LEU A 84 4.56 4.05 -2.66
N LEU A 85 4.29 2.97 -3.40
CA LEU A 85 3.26 2.96 -4.45
C LEU A 85 1.87 3.24 -3.88
N LEU A 86 1.57 2.70 -2.69
CA LEU A 86 0.29 2.91 -2.03
C LEU A 86 0.09 4.37 -1.62
N ARG A 87 1.15 5.01 -1.09
CA ARG A 87 1.15 6.46 -0.78
C ARG A 87 0.92 7.31 -2.02
N LEU A 88 1.58 6.97 -3.14
CA LEU A 88 1.39 7.67 -4.43
C LEU A 88 -0.05 7.52 -4.97
N ARG A 89 -0.59 6.29 -4.95
CA ARG A 89 -1.99 6.04 -5.37
C ARG A 89 -2.98 6.78 -4.49
N ARG A 90 -2.75 6.81 -3.18
CA ARG A 90 -3.59 7.55 -2.24
C ARG A 90 -3.50 9.06 -2.45
N ALA A 91 -2.30 9.61 -2.69
CA ALA A 91 -2.16 11.02 -3.02
C ALA A 91 -3.01 11.37 -4.24
N LYS A 92 -2.92 10.57 -5.32
CA LYS A 92 -3.79 10.72 -6.50
C LYS A 92 -5.27 10.71 -6.13
N TRP A 93 -5.72 9.72 -5.36
CA TRP A 93 -7.13 9.60 -4.97
C TRP A 93 -7.59 10.75 -4.08
N SER A 94 -6.75 11.19 -3.13
CA SER A 94 -7.04 12.35 -2.27
C SER A 94 -7.12 13.65 -3.06
N LEU A 95 -6.29 13.81 -4.09
CA LEU A 95 -6.44 14.90 -5.03
C LEU A 95 -7.79 14.75 -5.72
N GLU A 96 -8.11 13.60 -6.32
CA GLU A 96 -9.41 13.36 -6.98
C GLU A 96 -10.62 13.67 -6.09
N THR A 97 -10.60 13.30 -4.80
CA THR A 97 -11.72 13.50 -3.87
C THR A 97 -11.82 14.93 -3.32
N VAL A 98 -10.71 15.62 -3.07
CA VAL A 98 -10.68 17.03 -2.60
C VAL A 98 -11.01 17.96 -3.77
N SER A 99 -12.27 17.95 -4.20
CA SER A 99 -12.81 18.95 -5.12
C SER A 99 -13.35 20.12 -4.30
N VAL A 100 -12.76 21.31 -4.50
CA VAL A 100 -13.28 22.56 -3.94
C VAL A 100 -14.56 22.88 -4.74
N GLY A 101 -15.70 22.39 -4.26
CA GLY A 101 -16.96 22.56 -4.99
C GLY A 101 -18.26 22.28 -4.24
N ALA A 102 -18.31 21.32 -3.29
CA ALA A 102 -19.61 20.83 -2.83
C ALA A 102 -20.07 21.29 -1.43
N GLY A 103 -19.16 21.70 -0.53
CA GLY A 103 -19.51 21.85 0.89
C GLY A 103 -19.83 23.26 1.39
N ALA A 104 -19.37 24.32 0.71
CA ALA A 104 -19.38 25.68 1.29
C ALA A 104 -20.19 26.72 0.49
N ALA A 105 -20.68 26.39 -0.71
CA ALA A 105 -21.40 27.32 -1.56
C ALA A 105 -22.93 27.21 -1.37
N GLY A 106 -23.38 27.27 -0.12
CA GLY A 106 -24.81 27.40 0.23
C GLY A 106 -25.39 28.80 -0.01
N GLY A 107 -24.76 29.67 -0.82
CA GLY A 107 -25.21 31.04 -0.95
C GLY A 107 -24.58 31.81 -2.09
N ARG A 108 -25.27 31.83 -3.23
CA ARG A 108 -25.48 32.99 -4.14
C ARG A 108 -24.28 33.77 -4.71
N CYS A 109 -23.04 33.40 -4.46
CA CYS A 109 -21.88 33.95 -5.15
C CYS A 109 -21.22 32.87 -6.02
N ALA A 110 -21.96 32.40 -7.03
CA ALA A 110 -21.47 31.52 -8.11
C ALA A 110 -20.64 32.31 -9.15
N GLY A 111 -19.85 33.29 -8.69
CA GLY A 111 -18.85 33.96 -9.50
C GLY A 111 -17.52 33.23 -9.28
N SER A 112 -16.98 32.62 -10.33
CA SER A 112 -15.65 32.00 -10.33
C SER A 112 -14.62 32.94 -9.72
N THR A 113 -14.30 32.74 -8.43
CA THR A 113 -13.23 33.50 -7.79
C THR A 113 -11.92 33.13 -8.50
N PRO A 114 -11.01 34.08 -8.74
CA PRO A 114 -9.72 33.79 -9.40
C PRO A 114 -8.96 32.65 -8.69
N LEU A 115 -9.16 32.54 -7.37
CA LEU A 115 -8.65 31.45 -6.54
C LEU A 115 -9.17 30.07 -6.96
N THR A 116 -10.44 29.92 -7.34
CA THR A 116 -10.96 28.63 -7.82
C THR A 116 -10.29 28.21 -9.12
N ARG A 117 -10.08 29.13 -10.07
CA ARG A 117 -9.38 28.82 -11.33
C ARG A 117 -7.92 28.42 -11.07
N LEU A 118 -7.25 29.12 -10.16
CA LEU A 118 -5.89 28.77 -9.73
C LEU A 118 -5.85 27.40 -9.05
N TRP A 119 -6.84 27.10 -8.21
CA TRP A 119 -6.96 25.77 -7.58
C TRP A 119 -7.14 24.67 -8.62
N TRP A 120 -8.02 24.85 -9.61
CA TRP A 120 -8.25 23.84 -10.66
C TRP A 120 -7.02 23.60 -11.53
N THR A 121 -6.28 24.65 -11.88
CA THR A 121 -5.02 24.54 -12.64
C THR A 121 -3.92 23.87 -11.80
N LEU A 122 -3.71 24.32 -10.56
CA LEU A 122 -2.76 23.66 -9.64
C LEU A 122 -3.08 22.17 -9.46
N ARG A 123 -4.36 21.85 -9.27
CA ARG A 123 -4.85 20.48 -9.14
C ARG A 123 -4.55 19.64 -10.39
N SER A 124 -4.82 20.16 -11.59
CA SER A 124 -4.56 19.41 -12.82
C SER A 124 -3.07 19.14 -13.02
N GLU A 125 -2.22 20.13 -12.72
CA GLU A 125 -0.76 19.98 -12.79
C GLU A 125 -0.26 18.93 -11.79
N LEU A 126 -0.70 18.99 -10.53
CA LEU A 126 -0.34 18.00 -9.51
C LEU A 126 -0.83 16.59 -9.89
N LEU A 127 -2.06 16.47 -10.40
CA LEU A 127 -2.60 15.19 -10.84
C LEU A 127 -1.79 14.61 -12.00
N HIS A 128 -1.39 15.47 -12.95
CA HIS A 128 -0.56 15.09 -14.08
C HIS A 128 0.83 14.64 -13.62
N ALA A 129 1.47 15.39 -12.72
CA ALA A 129 2.76 15.02 -12.14
C ALA A 129 2.70 13.67 -11.40
N VAL A 130 1.69 13.46 -10.55
CA VAL A 130 1.50 12.18 -9.82
C VAL A 130 1.25 11.04 -10.79
N HIS A 131 0.46 11.27 -11.85
CA HIS A 131 0.22 10.26 -12.88
C HIS A 131 1.52 9.87 -13.60
N HIS A 132 2.35 10.83 -14.00
CA HIS A 132 3.62 10.57 -14.65
C HIS A 132 4.63 9.86 -13.76
N ILE A 133 4.74 10.25 -12.48
CA ILE A 133 5.60 9.56 -11.51
C ILE A 133 5.17 8.10 -11.37
N LEU A 134 3.86 7.87 -11.21
CA LEU A 134 3.33 6.51 -11.07
C LEU A 134 3.56 5.68 -12.34
N ALA A 135 3.31 6.27 -13.52
CA ALA A 135 3.57 5.62 -14.80
C ALA A 135 5.05 5.27 -14.96
N TYR A 136 5.95 6.20 -14.67
CA TYR A 136 7.40 5.97 -14.72
C TYR A 136 7.83 4.83 -13.80
N VAL A 137 7.40 4.84 -12.53
CA VAL A 137 7.77 3.77 -11.59
C VAL A 137 7.25 2.41 -12.07
N THR A 138 6.02 2.35 -12.59
CA THR A 138 5.46 1.07 -13.06
C THR A 138 6.06 0.55 -14.36
N LEU A 139 6.29 1.44 -15.34
CA LEU A 139 6.69 1.05 -16.70
C LEU A 139 8.21 1.06 -16.87
N ALA A 140 8.88 2.09 -16.38
CA ALA A 140 10.31 2.25 -16.60
C ALA A 140 11.14 1.52 -15.54
N VAL A 141 10.66 1.40 -14.30
CA VAL A 141 11.38 0.69 -13.24
C VAL A 141 10.89 -0.74 -13.14
N ILE A 142 9.64 -0.96 -12.71
CA ILE A 142 9.17 -2.32 -12.38
C ILE A 142 9.16 -3.23 -13.62
N ALA A 143 8.61 -2.77 -14.74
CA ALA A 143 8.54 -3.62 -15.93
C ALA A 143 9.93 -3.87 -16.57
N ALA A 144 10.87 -2.91 -16.48
CA ALA A 144 12.22 -3.09 -16.99
C ALA A 144 13.04 -4.06 -16.12
N GLU A 145 12.99 -3.91 -14.81
CA GLU A 145 13.65 -4.83 -13.87
C GLU A 145 13.06 -6.25 -13.99
N TRP A 146 11.74 -6.35 -14.15
CA TRP A 146 11.09 -7.63 -14.38
C TRP A 146 11.53 -8.27 -15.70
N ARG A 147 11.63 -7.47 -16.77
CA ARG A 147 12.16 -7.93 -18.06
C ARG A 147 13.59 -8.46 -17.93
N SER A 148 14.46 -7.72 -17.23
CA SER A 148 15.85 -8.12 -17.00
C SER A 148 16.01 -9.37 -16.14
N LEU A 149 15.04 -9.70 -15.29
CA LEU A 149 15.06 -10.95 -14.51
C LEU A 149 14.56 -12.15 -15.30
N LEU A 150 13.85 -11.92 -16.40
CA LEU A 150 13.31 -12.96 -17.27
C LEU A 150 14.22 -13.31 -18.46
N ASP A 151 15.05 -12.37 -18.90
CA ASP A 151 16.07 -12.55 -19.95
C ASP A 151 17.37 -13.13 -19.37
#